data_AF-A0A0R1ZMN0-F1
#
_entry.id   AF-A0A0R1ZMN0-F1
#
_cell.length_a   1.000
_cell.length_b   1.000
_cell.length_c   1.000
_cell.angle_alpha   90.00
_cell.angle_beta   90.00
_cell.angle_gamma   90.00
#
_symmetry.space_group_name_H-M   'P 1'
#
loop_
_entity.id
_entity.type
_entity.pdbx_description
1 polymer ?
#
loop_
_entity_poly.entity_id
_entity_poly.type
_entity_poly.pdbx_seq_one_letter_code
_entity_poly.pdbx_strand_id
1 'polypeptide(L)'
;MSAGKKAGEFYTPRTVSEIISKIVTIGHKDGDDQVRTVFDPTMGSGSLLLTVASQVTGDKPISYHGQELNTTTYNLARMNLMLHGVNFEDINVRNGDSLDADWPTEEPYQFDAVVMNPPYSAHWENDERRLSDPRFRDFGALAPKTKADYAFLLHGLYHLKPTGTMGIVLPHGVLFRGAKEGDIRKQLIDKNLIDAVIGLPANIFYSTSIPTLILVLKKNKTTNDILFIDASNDFTKSKNQNILTEDNITKIVDTYTKREDVDKYAHVATLDEIKENEYNLNIPRYVDTFEEEEPVDMVATAKELVQVDKEIADLNGQLLEQMKQLVGTTDEAQHELDAMMEVFKNGF
;
A
#
# COMPACT_ATOMS: atom_id res chain seq x y z
N MET A 1 -19.65 17.89 16.13
CA MET A 1 -18.26 18.32 16.45
C MET A 1 -17.44 17.08 16.78
N SER A 2 -16.69 16.54 15.82
CA SER A 2 -15.74 15.45 16.07
C SER A 2 -14.35 16.04 16.31
N ALA A 3 -14.07 16.35 17.56
CA ALA A 3 -12.72 16.70 17.99
C ALA A 3 -11.82 15.45 17.88
N GLY A 4 -10.73 15.54 17.12
CA GLY A 4 -9.58 14.64 17.30
C GLY A 4 -9.17 13.71 16.14
N LYS A 5 -9.57 13.94 14.88
CA LYS A 5 -8.86 13.29 13.76
C LYS A 5 -7.45 13.88 13.65
N LYS A 6 -6.42 13.08 13.90
CA LYS A 6 -5.02 13.53 13.85
C LYS A 6 -4.69 13.95 12.41
N ALA A 7 -3.97 15.06 12.24
CA ALA A 7 -3.64 15.66 10.94
C ALA A 7 -2.99 14.72 9.90
N GLY A 8 -2.49 13.54 10.31
CA GLY A 8 -1.93 12.53 9.43
C GLY A 8 -2.94 11.59 8.73
N GLU A 9 -4.24 11.65 9.05
CA GLU A 9 -5.25 10.77 8.42
C GLU A 9 -5.52 11.10 6.93
N PHE A 10 -5.11 12.29 6.46
CA PHE A 10 -5.41 12.79 5.11
C PHE A 10 -4.17 12.89 4.21
N TYR A 11 -3.03 12.35 4.65
CA TYR A 11 -1.76 12.50 3.95
C TYR A 11 -1.27 11.17 3.38
N THR A 12 -1.18 11.09 2.06
CA THR A 12 -0.46 10.03 1.37
C THR A 12 1.04 10.21 1.63
N PRO A 13 1.77 9.20 2.14
CA PRO A 13 3.21 9.30 2.32
C PRO A 13 3.88 9.80 1.05
N ARG A 14 4.87 10.69 1.21
CA ARG A 14 5.55 11.34 0.08
C ARG A 14 6.15 10.30 -0.87
N THR A 15 6.78 9.27 -0.33
CA THR A 15 7.41 8.18 -1.09
C THR A 15 6.40 7.40 -1.95
N VAL A 16 5.19 7.13 -1.41
CA VAL A 16 4.10 6.51 -2.17
C VAL A 16 3.60 7.45 -3.26
N SER A 17 3.49 8.75 -2.95
CA SER A 17 3.09 9.77 -3.93
C SER A 17 4.10 9.90 -5.08
N GLU A 18 5.39 9.77 -4.79
CA GLU A 18 6.48 9.75 -5.77
C GLU A 18 6.45 8.51 -6.68
N ILE A 19 6.12 7.33 -6.14
CA ILE A 19 5.93 6.12 -6.96
C ILE A 19 4.76 6.32 -7.92
N ILE A 20 3.59 6.74 -7.40
CA ILE A 20 2.39 6.95 -8.21
C ILE A 20 2.64 8.01 -9.28
N SER A 21 3.23 9.16 -8.90
CA SER A 21 3.48 10.26 -9.84
C SER A 21 4.44 9.86 -10.96
N LYS A 22 5.52 9.15 -10.64
CA LYS A 22 6.45 8.63 -11.64
C LYS A 22 5.73 7.69 -12.58
N ILE A 23 4.94 6.74 -12.06
CA ILE A 23 4.21 5.75 -12.88
C ILE A 23 3.20 6.39 -13.82
N VAL A 24 2.32 7.27 -13.32
CA VAL A 24 1.24 7.86 -14.13
C VAL A 24 1.74 8.86 -15.19
N THR A 25 3.00 9.30 -15.08
CA THR A 25 3.62 10.22 -16.04
C THR A 25 4.61 9.55 -16.99
N ILE A 26 4.85 8.24 -16.89
CA ILE A 26 5.73 7.51 -17.84
C ILE A 26 5.25 7.71 -19.27
N GLY A 27 6.14 8.16 -20.15
CA GLY A 27 5.82 8.46 -21.56
C GLY A 27 5.04 9.76 -21.79
N HIS A 28 4.68 10.48 -20.72
CA HIS A 28 3.84 11.69 -20.77
C HIS A 28 4.46 12.85 -19.95
N LYS A 29 5.80 12.89 -19.81
CA LYS A 29 6.50 13.94 -19.05
C LYS A 29 6.79 15.19 -19.88
N ASP A 30 6.91 15.05 -21.19
CA ASP A 30 7.27 16.10 -22.14
C ASP A 30 6.58 15.89 -23.50
N GLY A 31 6.79 16.85 -24.41
CA GLY A 31 6.24 16.79 -25.76
C GLY A 31 4.77 17.20 -25.87
N ASP A 32 4.11 16.71 -26.91
CA ASP A 32 2.72 17.05 -27.21
C ASP A 32 1.71 16.20 -26.41
N ASP A 33 2.10 14.98 -26.03
CA ASP A 33 1.30 14.04 -25.24
C ASP A 33 1.55 14.15 -23.73
N GLN A 34 2.21 15.22 -23.28
CA GLN A 34 2.49 15.41 -21.86
C GLN A 34 1.21 15.53 -21.02
N VAL A 35 1.26 15.13 -19.75
CA VAL A 35 0.14 15.32 -18.81
C VAL A 35 -0.18 16.82 -18.69
N ARG A 36 -1.43 17.19 -18.97
CA ARG A 36 -1.95 18.57 -18.85
C ARG A 36 -3.08 18.67 -17.83
N THR A 37 -3.74 17.56 -17.53
CA THR A 37 -4.94 17.50 -16.70
C THR A 37 -4.79 16.36 -15.70
N VAL A 38 -4.85 16.68 -14.40
CA VAL A 38 -4.71 15.72 -13.30
C VAL A 38 -5.95 15.76 -12.43
N PHE A 39 -6.47 14.60 -12.03
CA PHE A 39 -7.65 14.50 -11.17
C PHE A 39 -7.44 13.61 -9.95
N ASP A 40 -7.88 14.08 -8.78
CA ASP A 40 -7.96 13.31 -7.55
C ASP A 40 -9.33 13.49 -6.87
N PRO A 41 -10.26 12.51 -6.98
CA PRO A 41 -11.58 12.59 -6.37
C PRO A 41 -11.55 12.42 -4.85
N THR A 42 -10.40 12.16 -4.23
CA THR A 42 -10.24 12.14 -2.76
C THR A 42 -8.99 12.90 -2.38
N MET A 43 -8.88 14.15 -2.86
CA MET A 43 -7.60 14.86 -2.94
C MET A 43 -6.89 15.11 -1.61
N GLY A 44 -7.60 15.03 -0.48
CA GLY A 44 -7.00 15.33 0.82
C GLY A 44 -6.36 16.72 0.81
N SER A 45 -5.07 16.80 1.12
CA SER A 45 -4.30 18.05 1.08
C SER A 45 -3.93 18.56 -0.33
N GLY A 46 -4.28 17.85 -1.39
CA GLY A 46 -3.87 18.14 -2.76
C GLY A 46 -2.38 17.88 -3.04
N SER A 47 -1.65 17.29 -2.09
CA SER A 47 -0.21 17.03 -2.23
C SER A 47 0.10 16.00 -3.32
N LEU A 48 -0.77 15.01 -3.53
CA LEU A 48 -0.59 14.01 -4.58
C LEU A 48 -0.70 14.64 -5.97
N LEU A 49 -1.68 15.55 -6.16
CA LEU A 49 -1.82 16.34 -7.38
C LEU A 49 -0.56 17.15 -7.71
N LEU A 50 -0.01 17.86 -6.72
CA LEU A 50 1.26 18.60 -6.85
C LEU A 50 2.44 17.68 -7.19
N THR A 51 2.46 16.48 -6.62
CA THR A 51 3.53 15.50 -6.85
C THR A 51 3.49 14.90 -8.26
N VAL A 52 2.30 14.76 -8.86
CA VAL A 52 2.15 14.41 -10.29
C VAL A 52 2.68 15.53 -11.16
N ALA A 53 2.25 16.76 -10.90
CA ALA A 53 2.66 17.91 -11.69
C ALA A 53 4.17 18.15 -11.67
N SER A 54 4.86 17.86 -10.56
CA SER A 54 6.31 18.00 -10.46
C SER A 54 7.11 17.01 -11.32
N GLN A 55 6.48 15.95 -11.85
CA GLN A 55 7.12 15.01 -12.77
C GLN A 55 7.04 15.47 -14.23
N VAL A 56 6.17 16.43 -14.55
CA VAL A 56 5.99 16.97 -15.90
C VAL A 56 6.97 18.12 -16.11
N THR A 57 7.55 18.18 -17.29
CA THR A 57 8.54 19.20 -17.66
C THR A 57 7.97 20.20 -18.66
N GLY A 58 8.64 21.34 -18.78
CA GLY A 58 8.23 22.42 -19.69
C GLY A 58 7.30 23.45 -19.04
N ASP A 59 7.06 24.55 -19.78
CA ASP A 59 6.41 25.75 -19.24
C ASP A 59 4.89 25.74 -19.37
N LYS A 60 4.34 24.70 -20.00
CA LYS A 60 2.92 24.65 -20.30
C LYS A 60 2.13 24.35 -18.99
N PRO A 61 1.07 25.10 -18.65
CA PRO A 61 0.36 24.95 -17.36
C PRO A 61 -0.38 23.62 -17.26
N ILE A 62 -0.53 23.11 -16.03
CA ILE A 62 -1.30 21.90 -15.70
C ILE A 62 -2.57 22.33 -14.99
N SER A 63 -3.70 21.77 -15.40
CA SER A 63 -4.99 21.98 -14.75
C SER A 63 -5.25 20.92 -13.67
N TYR A 64 -5.43 21.38 -12.44
CA TYR A 64 -5.59 20.56 -11.24
C TYR A 64 -7.06 20.39 -10.92
N HIS A 65 -7.54 19.14 -10.97
CA HIS A 65 -8.90 18.80 -10.60
C HIS A 65 -8.92 17.97 -9.32
N GLY A 66 -9.82 18.29 -8.39
CA GLY A 66 -9.91 17.47 -7.19
C GLY A 66 -11.17 17.68 -6.38
N GLN A 67 -11.54 16.65 -5.63
CA GLN A 67 -12.71 16.67 -4.77
C GLN A 67 -12.33 16.20 -3.36
N GLU A 68 -12.86 16.89 -2.35
CA GLU A 68 -12.64 16.56 -0.95
C GLU A 68 -13.94 16.73 -0.17
N LEU A 69 -14.27 15.75 0.67
CA LEU A 69 -15.50 15.75 1.47
C LEU A 69 -15.40 16.70 2.67
N ASN A 70 -14.26 16.69 3.37
CA ASN A 70 -14.07 17.50 4.56
C ASN A 70 -13.75 18.95 4.20
N THR A 71 -14.62 19.88 4.57
CA THR A 71 -14.46 21.32 4.27
C THR A 71 -13.14 21.91 4.76
N THR A 72 -12.63 21.49 5.92
CA THR A 72 -11.34 21.97 6.45
C THR A 72 -10.18 21.48 5.59
N THR A 73 -10.17 20.18 5.25
CA THR A 73 -9.15 19.58 4.38
C THR A 73 -9.22 20.16 2.96
N TYR A 74 -10.42 20.41 2.43
CA TYR A 74 -10.64 21.08 1.16
C TYR A 74 -10.03 22.50 1.13
N ASN A 75 -10.25 23.29 2.18
CA ASN A 75 -9.66 24.63 2.29
C ASN A 75 -8.13 24.56 2.39
N LEU A 76 -7.60 23.58 3.13
CA LEU A 76 -6.16 23.32 3.17
C LEU A 76 -5.61 22.98 1.78
N ALA A 77 -6.29 22.13 1.01
CA ALA A 77 -5.87 21.76 -0.34
C ALA A 77 -5.78 22.98 -1.27
N ARG A 78 -6.78 23.86 -1.21
CA ARG A 78 -6.79 25.13 -1.97
C ARG A 78 -5.62 26.02 -1.60
N MET A 79 -5.40 26.23 -0.29
CA MET A 79 -4.26 27.00 0.19
C MET A 79 -2.93 26.36 -0.22
N ASN A 80 -2.85 25.03 -0.14
CA ASN A 80 -1.64 24.29 -0.49
C ASN A 80 -1.28 24.44 -1.96
N LEU A 81 -2.25 24.32 -2.88
CA LEU A 81 -2.05 24.57 -4.31
C LEU A 81 -1.57 26.01 -4.58
N MET A 82 -2.22 27.00 -3.96
CA MET A 82 -1.85 28.42 -4.12
C MET A 82 -0.44 28.72 -3.58
N LEU A 83 -0.08 28.17 -2.42
CA LEU A 83 1.25 28.36 -1.80
C LEU A 83 2.38 27.72 -2.61
N HIS A 84 2.07 26.70 -3.42
CA HIS A 84 3.00 26.09 -4.37
C HIS A 84 3.01 26.81 -5.73
N GLY A 85 2.37 27.98 -5.83
CA GLY A 85 2.43 28.83 -7.03
C GLY A 85 1.52 28.40 -8.17
N VAL A 86 0.53 27.53 -7.92
CA VAL A 86 -0.47 27.19 -8.94
C VAL A 86 -1.38 28.40 -9.18
N ASN A 87 -1.54 28.79 -10.45
CA ASN A 87 -2.42 29.90 -10.81
C ASN A 87 -3.89 29.56 -10.48
N PHE A 88 -4.66 30.57 -10.09
CA PHE A 88 -6.05 30.39 -9.72
C PHE A 88 -6.90 29.76 -10.84
N GLU A 89 -6.62 30.11 -12.11
CA GLU A 89 -7.33 29.59 -13.29
C GLU A 89 -7.08 28.10 -13.54
N ASP A 90 -5.97 27.57 -13.00
CA ASP A 90 -5.59 26.16 -13.11
C ASP A 90 -6.11 25.32 -11.92
N ILE A 91 -6.71 25.94 -10.89
CA ILE A 91 -7.22 25.27 -9.69
C ILE A 91 -8.73 25.03 -9.82
N ASN A 92 -9.10 23.80 -10.15
CA ASN A 92 -10.49 23.35 -10.24
C ASN A 92 -10.76 22.35 -9.12
N VAL A 93 -11.10 22.80 -7.91
CA VAL A 93 -11.38 21.89 -6.80
C VAL A 93 -12.76 22.10 -6.20
N ARG A 94 -13.39 21.02 -5.74
CA ARG A 94 -14.76 21.02 -5.20
C ARG A 94 -14.81 20.42 -3.79
N ASN A 95 -15.61 21.04 -2.90
CA ASN A 95 -15.99 20.41 -1.64
C ASN A 95 -17.27 19.59 -1.85
N GLY A 96 -17.21 18.26 -1.66
CA GLY A 96 -18.36 17.38 -1.81
C GLY A 96 -18.00 15.91 -1.73
N ASP A 97 -19.02 15.06 -1.71
CA ASP A 97 -18.88 13.60 -1.76
C ASP A 97 -18.79 13.12 -3.22
N SER A 98 -17.67 12.50 -3.56
CA SER A 98 -17.34 12.02 -4.92
C SER A 98 -18.16 10.79 -5.32
N LEU A 99 -18.67 10.03 -4.35
CA LEU A 99 -19.54 8.89 -4.61
C LEU A 99 -21.03 9.27 -4.61
N ASP A 100 -21.41 10.43 -4.07
CA ASP A 100 -22.80 10.88 -4.09
C ASP A 100 -23.19 11.41 -5.47
N ALA A 101 -22.76 12.64 -5.79
CA ALA A 101 -23.02 13.32 -7.05
C ALA A 101 -21.73 13.40 -7.87
N ASP A 102 -21.82 12.99 -9.13
CA ASP A 102 -20.68 12.98 -10.05
C ASP A 102 -20.09 14.38 -10.26
N TRP A 103 -18.77 14.43 -10.39
CA TRP A 103 -18.02 15.66 -10.68
C TRP A 103 -16.59 15.34 -11.12
N PRO A 104 -16.04 16.08 -12.10
CA PRO A 104 -16.71 17.09 -12.92
C PRO A 104 -17.60 16.48 -14.00
N THR A 105 -18.74 17.12 -14.26
CA THR A 105 -19.70 16.69 -15.30
C THR A 105 -19.56 17.48 -16.60
N GLU A 106 -18.76 18.55 -16.60
CA GLU A 106 -18.48 19.42 -17.74
C GLU A 106 -17.01 19.28 -18.14
N GLU A 107 -16.69 19.60 -19.40
CA GLU A 107 -15.32 19.48 -19.92
C GLU A 107 -14.36 20.48 -19.23
N PRO A 108 -13.15 20.04 -18.83
CA PRO A 108 -12.64 18.67 -18.91
C PRO A 108 -13.26 17.74 -17.86
N TYR A 109 -13.93 16.66 -18.29
CA TYR A 109 -14.41 15.61 -17.38
C TYR A 109 -13.57 14.32 -17.48
N GLN A 110 -12.60 14.28 -18.39
CA GLN A 110 -11.60 13.21 -18.45
C GLN A 110 -10.19 13.77 -18.35
N PHE A 111 -9.30 13.02 -17.69
CA PHE A 111 -7.97 13.47 -17.29
C PHE A 111 -6.85 12.57 -17.82
N ASP A 112 -5.69 13.16 -18.05
CA ASP A 112 -4.49 12.44 -18.50
C ASP A 112 -3.94 11.56 -17.36
N ALA A 113 -3.99 12.06 -16.13
CA ALA A 113 -3.63 11.32 -14.93
C ALA A 113 -4.75 11.37 -13.89
N VAL A 114 -5.17 10.21 -13.41
CA VAL A 114 -6.10 10.10 -12.26
C VAL A 114 -5.36 9.44 -11.11
N VAL A 115 -5.27 10.12 -9.98
CA VAL A 115 -4.52 9.63 -8.81
C VAL A 115 -5.38 9.75 -7.58
N MET A 116 -5.32 8.79 -6.65
CA MET A 116 -6.06 8.92 -5.40
C MET A 116 -5.58 7.95 -4.32
N ASN A 117 -5.80 8.35 -3.08
CA ASN A 117 -5.69 7.52 -1.89
C ASN A 117 -7.00 7.63 -1.09
N PRO A 118 -8.05 6.89 -1.49
CA PRO A 118 -9.37 7.02 -0.90
C PRO A 118 -9.40 6.47 0.54
N PRO A 119 -10.41 6.85 1.34
CA PRO A 119 -10.62 6.24 2.65
C PRO A 119 -10.89 4.73 2.51
N TYR A 120 -10.03 3.91 3.11
CA TYR A 120 -10.10 2.46 2.98
C TYR A 120 -11.36 1.86 3.59
N SER A 121 -12.05 1.03 2.80
CA SER A 121 -13.29 0.35 3.20
C SER A 121 -14.31 1.31 3.85
N ALA A 122 -14.44 2.51 3.28
CA ALA A 122 -15.43 3.48 3.71
C ALA A 122 -16.86 2.95 3.49
N HIS A 123 -17.78 3.41 4.33
CA HIS A 123 -19.20 3.21 4.09
C HIS A 123 -19.68 4.18 3.01
N TRP A 124 -20.58 3.73 2.16
CA TRP A 124 -21.16 4.56 1.09
C TRP A 124 -22.58 4.10 0.77
N GLU A 125 -23.36 4.93 0.06
CA GLU A 125 -24.71 4.55 -0.36
C GLU A 125 -24.69 3.83 -1.71
N ASN A 126 -24.97 2.53 -1.69
CA ASN A 126 -24.90 1.63 -2.83
C ASN A 126 -26.28 1.23 -3.38
N ASP A 127 -27.23 2.17 -3.40
CA ASP A 127 -28.58 1.97 -3.97
C ASP A 127 -28.51 1.38 -5.39
N GLU A 128 -29.30 0.34 -5.67
CA GLU A 128 -29.28 -0.36 -6.96
C GLU A 128 -29.54 0.56 -8.16
N ARG A 129 -30.18 1.72 -7.97
CA ARG A 129 -30.31 2.74 -9.01
C ARG A 129 -28.96 3.21 -9.57
N ARG A 130 -27.87 3.11 -8.79
CA ARG A 130 -26.51 3.39 -9.25
C ARG A 130 -26.01 2.41 -10.31
N LEU A 131 -26.65 1.25 -10.51
CA LEU A 131 -26.33 0.37 -11.66
C LEU A 131 -26.69 1.02 -13.01
N SER A 132 -27.52 2.07 -13.01
CA SER A 132 -27.79 2.87 -14.21
C SER A 132 -26.75 3.98 -14.46
N ASP A 133 -25.95 4.32 -13.45
CA ASP A 133 -24.90 5.34 -13.52
C ASP A 133 -23.77 4.85 -14.45
N PRO A 134 -23.35 5.65 -15.45
CA PRO A 134 -22.26 5.29 -16.36
C PRO A 134 -20.96 4.83 -15.66
N ARG A 135 -20.71 5.30 -14.44
CA ARG A 135 -19.52 4.92 -13.65
C ARG A 135 -19.53 3.45 -13.24
N PHE A 136 -20.70 2.86 -13.04
CA PHE A 136 -20.84 1.51 -12.48
C PHE A 136 -21.53 0.51 -13.42
N ARG A 137 -22.37 1.01 -14.33
CA ARG A 137 -23.22 0.20 -15.22
C ARG A 137 -22.46 -0.89 -15.95
N ASP A 138 -21.30 -0.57 -16.49
CA ASP A 138 -20.54 -1.46 -17.37
C ASP A 138 -19.86 -2.62 -16.62
N PHE A 139 -19.88 -2.61 -15.28
CA PHE A 139 -19.30 -3.62 -14.41
C PHE A 139 -20.35 -4.55 -13.75
N GLY A 140 -21.65 -4.26 -13.92
CA GLY A 140 -22.75 -5.15 -13.54
C GLY A 140 -22.95 -5.39 -12.04
N ALA A 141 -22.16 -4.75 -11.18
CA ALA A 141 -22.21 -4.90 -9.73
C ALA A 141 -21.75 -3.61 -9.04
N LEU A 142 -22.26 -3.38 -7.82
CA LEU A 142 -21.83 -2.30 -6.95
C LEU A 142 -20.96 -2.85 -5.82
N ALA A 143 -19.99 -2.04 -5.40
CA ALA A 143 -19.20 -2.36 -4.21
C ALA A 143 -20.13 -2.49 -2.97
N PRO A 144 -19.79 -3.35 -1.99
CA PRO A 144 -20.60 -3.51 -0.78
C PRO A 144 -20.77 -2.20 -0.01
N LYS A 145 -21.90 -2.02 0.69
CA LYS A 145 -22.20 -0.82 1.49
C LYS A 145 -21.09 -0.44 2.48
N THR A 146 -20.40 -1.43 3.04
CA THR A 146 -19.32 -1.26 4.03
C THR A 146 -17.93 -1.14 3.40
N LYS A 147 -17.80 -1.21 2.07
CA LYS A 147 -16.52 -1.22 1.35
C LYS A 147 -16.63 -0.47 0.04
N ALA A 148 -16.36 0.83 0.07
CA ALA A 148 -16.39 1.70 -1.10
C ALA A 148 -15.15 1.59 -2.03
N ASP A 149 -14.20 0.70 -1.74
CA ASP A 149 -12.90 0.61 -2.45
C ASP A 149 -13.06 0.53 -3.99
N TYR A 150 -13.91 -0.39 -4.47
CA TYR A 150 -14.22 -0.49 -5.91
C TYR A 150 -15.07 0.67 -6.42
N ALA A 151 -15.89 1.31 -5.60
CA ALA A 151 -16.68 2.46 -6.03
C ALA A 151 -15.77 3.65 -6.38
N PHE A 152 -14.76 3.92 -5.55
CA PHE A 152 -13.74 4.94 -5.85
C PHE A 152 -12.90 4.59 -7.07
N LEU A 153 -12.44 3.33 -7.18
CA LEU A 153 -11.70 2.85 -8.35
C LEU A 153 -12.50 3.09 -9.64
N LEU A 154 -13.76 2.69 -9.68
CA LEU A 154 -14.61 2.82 -10.86
C LEU A 154 -14.93 4.29 -11.18
N HIS A 155 -15.14 5.14 -10.17
CA HIS A 155 -15.31 6.58 -10.36
C HIS A 155 -14.06 7.22 -10.97
N GLY A 156 -12.87 6.92 -10.46
CA GLY A 156 -11.61 7.40 -11.06
C GLY A 156 -11.42 6.92 -12.50
N LEU A 157 -11.69 5.64 -12.74
CA LEU A 157 -11.56 5.02 -14.05
C LEU A 157 -12.52 5.63 -15.07
N TYR A 158 -13.73 6.01 -14.66
CA TYR A 158 -14.68 6.72 -15.52
C TYR A 158 -14.09 8.04 -16.06
N HIS A 159 -13.48 8.84 -15.18
CA HIS A 159 -12.82 10.11 -15.51
C HIS A 159 -11.41 9.96 -16.12
N LEU A 160 -10.92 8.75 -16.38
CA LEU A 160 -9.63 8.57 -17.05
C LEU A 160 -9.78 8.74 -18.58
N LYS A 161 -8.91 9.50 -19.24
CA LYS A 161 -8.86 9.52 -20.72
C LYS A 161 -8.44 8.16 -21.27
N PRO A 162 -8.79 7.81 -22.53
CA PRO A 162 -8.32 6.59 -23.16
C PRO A 162 -6.79 6.42 -23.17
N THR A 163 -6.06 7.52 -23.32
CA THR A 163 -4.58 7.60 -23.32
C THR A 163 -3.98 7.82 -21.93
N GLY A 164 -4.79 8.01 -20.90
CA GLY A 164 -4.33 8.33 -19.56
C GLY A 164 -3.90 7.12 -18.75
N THR A 165 -3.21 7.39 -17.64
CA THR A 165 -2.87 6.37 -16.63
C THR A 165 -3.43 6.75 -15.27
N MET A 166 -4.07 5.79 -14.60
CA MET A 166 -4.59 5.94 -13.25
C MET A 166 -3.74 5.18 -12.25
N GLY A 167 -3.48 5.77 -11.08
CA GLY A 167 -2.84 5.12 -9.95
C GLY A 167 -3.67 5.31 -8.67
N ILE A 168 -4.12 4.21 -8.07
CA ILE A 168 -4.95 4.23 -6.86
C ILE A 168 -4.35 3.38 -5.75
N VAL A 169 -4.31 3.93 -4.53
CA VAL A 169 -3.89 3.17 -3.34
C VAL A 169 -5.08 2.44 -2.74
N LEU A 170 -4.96 1.14 -2.49
CA LEU A 170 -6.02 0.30 -1.93
C LEU A 170 -5.51 -0.67 -0.87
N PRO A 171 -6.38 -1.19 0.02
CA PRO A 171 -6.05 -2.33 0.85
C PRO A 171 -6.01 -3.63 0.03
N HIS A 172 -5.17 -4.60 0.42
CA HIS A 172 -5.01 -5.88 -0.29
C HIS A 172 -6.30 -6.67 -0.52
N GLY A 173 -7.33 -6.48 0.32
CA GLY A 173 -8.60 -7.18 0.17
C GLY A 173 -9.25 -7.00 -1.21
N VAL A 174 -9.02 -5.90 -1.92
CA VAL A 174 -9.57 -5.70 -3.28
C VAL A 174 -9.13 -6.80 -4.25
N LEU A 175 -7.96 -7.41 -4.03
CA LEU A 175 -7.37 -8.41 -4.91
C LEU A 175 -8.08 -9.76 -4.88
N PHE A 176 -8.71 -10.12 -3.76
CA PHE A 176 -9.22 -11.48 -3.53
C PHE A 176 -10.62 -11.57 -2.93
N ARG A 177 -11.21 -10.46 -2.43
CA ARG A 177 -12.58 -10.49 -1.92
C ARG A 177 -13.55 -10.96 -3.02
N GLY A 178 -14.45 -11.88 -2.67
CA GLY A 178 -15.40 -12.50 -3.58
C GLY A 178 -16.71 -11.73 -3.74
N ALA A 179 -17.78 -12.44 -4.10
CA ALA A 179 -19.13 -11.88 -4.33
C ALA A 179 -19.08 -10.70 -5.33
N LYS A 180 -19.79 -9.61 -5.04
CA LYS A 180 -19.90 -8.43 -5.92
C LYS A 180 -18.54 -7.81 -6.28
N GLU A 181 -17.57 -7.84 -5.36
CA GLU A 181 -16.21 -7.35 -5.65
C GLU A 181 -15.46 -8.28 -6.62
N GLY A 182 -15.69 -9.59 -6.51
CA GLY A 182 -15.17 -10.56 -7.47
C GLY A 182 -15.76 -10.37 -8.87
N ASP A 183 -17.06 -10.07 -8.97
CA ASP A 183 -17.72 -9.76 -10.24
C ASP A 183 -17.12 -8.51 -10.91
N ILE A 184 -16.93 -7.43 -10.14
CA ILE A 184 -16.30 -6.18 -10.64
C ILE A 184 -14.86 -6.44 -11.07
N ARG A 185 -14.08 -7.16 -10.25
CA ARG A 185 -12.69 -7.49 -10.56
C ARG A 185 -12.57 -8.30 -11.85
N LYS A 186 -13.42 -9.31 -12.02
CA LYS A 186 -13.50 -10.08 -13.26
C LYS A 186 -13.79 -9.19 -14.47
N GLN A 187 -14.74 -8.27 -14.37
CA GLN A 187 -15.05 -7.32 -15.46
C GLN A 187 -13.87 -6.38 -15.78
N LEU A 188 -13.14 -5.90 -14.77
CA LEU A 188 -11.95 -5.08 -14.98
C LEU A 188 -10.85 -5.85 -15.73
N ILE A 189 -10.66 -7.12 -15.39
CA ILE A 189 -9.69 -8.01 -16.03
C ILE A 189 -10.13 -8.37 -17.47
N ASP A 190 -11.39 -8.78 -17.65
CA ASP A 190 -11.94 -9.17 -18.96
C ASP A 190 -11.94 -7.98 -19.95
N LYS A 191 -12.11 -6.75 -19.46
CA LYS A 191 -12.00 -5.51 -20.26
C LYS A 191 -10.55 -5.01 -20.44
N ASN A 192 -9.56 -5.73 -19.90
CA ASN A 192 -8.15 -5.38 -19.92
C ASN A 192 -7.85 -3.96 -19.38
N LEU A 193 -8.37 -3.65 -18.18
CA LEU A 193 -8.26 -2.29 -17.59
C LEU A 193 -7.22 -2.18 -16.48
N ILE A 194 -6.77 -3.30 -15.90
CA ILE A 194 -5.72 -3.33 -14.87
C ILE A 194 -4.37 -3.53 -15.56
N ASP A 195 -3.43 -2.63 -15.35
CA ASP A 195 -2.09 -2.67 -15.94
C ASP A 195 -1.06 -3.33 -15.02
N ALA A 196 -1.10 -2.99 -13.72
CA ALA A 196 -0.18 -3.55 -12.73
C ALA A 196 -0.77 -3.55 -11.31
N VAL A 197 -0.30 -4.49 -10.49
CA VAL A 197 -0.55 -4.61 -9.04
C VAL A 197 0.79 -4.49 -8.32
N ILE A 198 0.96 -3.44 -7.51
CA ILE A 198 2.22 -3.17 -6.81
C ILE A 198 1.97 -3.24 -5.30
N GLY A 199 2.45 -4.29 -4.65
CA GLY A 199 2.39 -4.46 -3.19
C GLY A 199 3.39 -3.54 -2.51
N LEU A 200 2.92 -2.77 -1.52
CA LEU A 200 3.76 -1.88 -0.73
C LEU A 200 4.08 -2.49 0.65
N PRO A 201 5.16 -2.06 1.31
CA PRO A 201 5.45 -2.47 2.67
C PRO A 201 4.31 -2.17 3.65
N ALA A 202 4.18 -3.01 4.67
CA ALA A 202 3.31 -2.74 5.81
C ALA A 202 3.75 -1.46 6.54
N ASN A 203 2.87 -0.87 7.35
CA ASN A 203 3.22 0.23 8.26
C ASN A 203 3.92 1.46 7.61
N ILE A 204 3.64 1.78 6.35
CA ILE A 204 4.12 3.01 5.69
C ILE A 204 3.14 4.18 5.83
N PHE A 205 1.86 3.91 6.15
CA PHE A 205 0.82 4.92 6.31
C PHE A 205 0.68 5.35 7.79
N TYR A 206 0.40 6.63 8.03
CA TYR A 206 0.17 7.16 9.39
C TYR A 206 -1.10 6.63 10.05
N SER A 207 -2.10 6.28 9.25
CA SER A 207 -3.42 5.88 9.72
C SER A 207 -3.57 4.37 9.95
N THR A 208 -2.67 3.54 9.42
CA THR A 208 -2.80 2.09 9.47
C THR A 208 -1.47 1.35 9.33
N SER A 209 -1.36 0.21 10.02
CA SER A 209 -0.25 -0.73 9.87
C SER A 209 -0.48 -1.76 8.76
N ILE A 210 -1.69 -1.81 8.20
CA ILE A 210 -2.08 -2.81 7.19
C ILE A 210 -1.27 -2.58 5.90
N PRO A 211 -0.76 -3.65 5.26
CA PRO A 211 -0.18 -3.56 3.92
C PRO A 211 -1.17 -3.01 2.90
N THR A 212 -0.67 -2.16 2.02
CA THR A 212 -1.46 -1.52 0.95
C THR A 212 -0.83 -1.86 -0.39
N LEU A 213 -1.52 -1.50 -1.46
CA LEU A 213 -1.02 -1.67 -2.81
C LEU A 213 -1.33 -0.42 -3.64
N ILE A 214 -0.58 -0.25 -4.72
CA ILE A 214 -0.94 0.64 -5.82
C ILE A 214 -1.50 -0.25 -6.93
N LEU A 215 -2.73 0.05 -7.36
CA LEU A 215 -3.30 -0.53 -8.57
C LEU A 215 -3.15 0.50 -9.69
N VAL A 216 -2.57 0.08 -10.80
CA VAL A 216 -2.39 0.91 -12.00
C VAL A 216 -3.42 0.49 -13.03
N LEU A 217 -4.17 1.45 -13.58
CA LEU A 217 -5.20 1.20 -14.58
C LEU A 217 -4.98 2.04 -15.83
N LYS A 218 -5.31 1.45 -16.98
CA LYS A 218 -5.26 2.08 -18.31
C LYS A 218 -6.42 1.60 -19.15
N LYS A 219 -6.97 2.47 -20.01
CA LYS A 219 -8.07 2.10 -20.92
C LYS A 219 -7.58 1.49 -22.23
N ASN A 220 -6.43 1.97 -22.75
CA ASN A 220 -5.84 1.49 -23.99
C ASN A 220 -4.49 0.80 -23.74
N LYS A 221 -4.54 -0.41 -23.19
CA LYS A 221 -3.33 -1.23 -23.05
C LYS A 221 -2.94 -1.87 -24.38
N THR A 222 -1.65 -1.95 -24.65
CA THR A 222 -1.09 -2.66 -25.82
C THR A 222 -0.94 -4.16 -25.59
N THR A 223 -0.92 -4.59 -24.33
CA THR A 223 -0.80 -5.99 -23.93
C THR A 223 -1.95 -6.40 -23.01
N ASN A 224 -2.18 -7.72 -22.87
CA ASN A 224 -3.26 -8.30 -22.05
C ASN A 224 -2.77 -8.87 -20.70
N ASP A 225 -1.47 -8.78 -20.42
CA ASP A 225 -0.88 -9.22 -19.16
C ASP A 225 -1.13 -8.22 -18.02
N ILE A 226 -0.94 -8.68 -16.78
CA ILE A 226 -0.89 -7.82 -15.59
C ILE A 226 0.46 -8.02 -14.92
N LEU A 227 1.19 -6.91 -14.70
CA LEU A 227 2.45 -6.95 -13.97
C LEU A 227 2.19 -6.96 -12.46
N PHE A 228 2.73 -7.95 -11.77
CA PHE A 228 2.75 -8.01 -10.32
C PHE A 228 4.13 -7.60 -9.82
N ILE A 229 4.19 -6.71 -8.83
CA ILE A 229 5.42 -6.34 -8.13
C ILE A 229 5.18 -6.49 -6.63
N ASP A 230 6.00 -7.28 -5.94
CA ASP A 230 6.00 -7.38 -4.48
C ASP A 230 7.15 -6.57 -3.86
N ALA A 231 6.88 -5.30 -3.55
CA ALA A 231 7.81 -4.46 -2.82
C ALA A 231 7.59 -4.50 -1.30
N SER A 232 6.88 -5.51 -0.77
CA SER A 232 6.55 -5.59 0.65
C SER A 232 7.77 -5.65 1.58
N ASN A 233 8.90 -6.17 1.09
CA ASN A 233 10.17 -6.27 1.80
C ASN A 233 11.15 -5.10 1.52
N ASP A 234 10.82 -4.21 0.58
CA ASP A 234 11.67 -3.08 0.20
C ASP A 234 11.43 -1.87 1.12
N PHE A 235 12.00 -1.89 2.33
CA PHE A 235 11.92 -0.76 3.25
C PHE A 235 13.04 -0.74 4.28
N THR A 236 13.29 0.44 4.84
CA THR A 236 14.09 0.59 6.06
C THR A 236 13.15 0.69 7.26
N LYS A 237 13.36 -0.16 8.27
CA LYS A 237 12.62 -0.10 9.54
C LYS A 237 12.92 1.22 10.25
N SER A 238 11.88 1.97 10.61
CA SER A 238 11.97 3.10 11.51
C SER A 238 10.96 2.94 12.66
N LYS A 239 11.12 3.74 13.71
CA LYS A 239 10.46 3.54 15.01
C LYS A 239 8.94 3.49 14.93
N ASN A 240 8.35 4.34 14.08
CA ASN A 240 6.90 4.49 13.97
C ASN A 240 6.35 3.94 12.65
N GLN A 241 7.15 3.98 11.58
CA GLN A 241 6.74 3.62 10.22
C GLN A 241 7.90 3.01 9.45
N ASN A 242 7.57 2.20 8.45
CA ASN A 242 8.54 1.78 7.46
C ASN A 242 8.77 2.90 6.45
N ILE A 243 10.03 3.08 6.04
CA ILE A 243 10.44 4.14 5.13
C ILE A 243 10.91 3.50 3.83
N LEU A 244 10.31 3.92 2.73
CA LEU A 244 10.79 3.63 1.37
C LEU A 244 11.96 4.57 1.06
N THR A 245 13.10 4.02 0.67
CA THR A 245 14.24 4.83 0.21
C THR A 245 14.09 5.21 -1.26
N GLU A 246 14.89 6.18 -1.73
CA GLU A 246 15.00 6.53 -3.16
C GLU A 246 15.33 5.30 -4.02
N ASP A 247 16.19 4.41 -3.53
CA ASP A 247 16.55 3.16 -4.22
C ASP A 247 15.35 2.21 -4.33
N ASN A 248 14.53 2.09 -3.28
CA ASN A 248 13.31 1.29 -3.33
C ASN A 248 12.32 1.86 -4.37
N ILE A 249 12.12 3.18 -4.36
CA ILE A 249 11.24 3.87 -5.33
C ILE A 249 11.75 3.63 -6.75
N THR A 250 13.05 3.79 -6.98
CA THR A 250 13.68 3.59 -8.29
C THR A 250 13.53 2.17 -8.77
N LYS A 251 13.79 1.17 -7.90
CA LYS A 251 13.61 -0.25 -8.21
C LYS A 251 12.18 -0.57 -8.64
N ILE A 252 11.17 -0.07 -7.92
CA ILE A 252 9.75 -0.27 -8.26
C ILE A 252 9.43 0.33 -9.63
N VAL A 253 9.81 1.60 -9.85
CA VAL A 253 9.50 2.34 -11.09
C VAL A 253 10.23 1.73 -12.29
N ASP A 254 11.49 1.34 -12.14
CA ASP A 254 12.27 0.71 -13.20
C ASP A 254 11.70 -0.66 -13.56
N THR A 255 11.33 -1.46 -12.57
CA THR A 255 10.70 -2.78 -12.80
C THR A 255 9.38 -2.63 -13.53
N TYR A 256 8.55 -1.65 -13.14
CA TYR A 256 7.32 -1.33 -13.85
C TYR A 256 7.58 -0.86 -15.29
N THR A 257 8.60 -0.03 -15.50
CA THR A 257 8.93 0.54 -16.82
C THR A 257 9.46 -0.52 -17.79
N LYS A 258 10.33 -1.42 -17.31
CA LYS A 258 10.88 -2.52 -18.10
C LYS A 258 9.86 -3.62 -18.36
N ARG A 259 8.93 -3.83 -17.41
CA ARG A 259 7.88 -4.84 -17.48
C ARG A 259 8.46 -6.24 -17.74
N GLU A 260 9.38 -6.64 -16.86
CA GLU A 260 10.08 -7.93 -16.93
C GLU A 260 9.90 -8.72 -15.64
N ASP A 261 10.01 -10.05 -15.74
CA ASP A 261 10.04 -10.92 -14.57
C ASP A 261 11.33 -10.69 -13.78
N VAL A 262 11.21 -10.62 -12.46
CA VAL A 262 12.33 -10.47 -11.54
C VAL A 262 12.13 -11.48 -10.42
N ASP A 263 13.12 -12.35 -10.23
CA ASP A 263 13.06 -13.42 -9.23
C ASP A 263 12.66 -12.89 -7.85
N LYS A 264 11.63 -13.52 -7.26
CA LYS A 264 11.03 -13.15 -5.97
C LYS A 264 10.58 -11.70 -5.83
N TYR A 265 10.34 -11.00 -6.94
CA TYR A 265 10.02 -9.58 -6.90
C TYR A 265 8.93 -9.17 -7.87
N ALA A 266 8.97 -9.65 -9.12
CA ALA A 266 8.00 -9.27 -10.13
C ALA A 266 7.70 -10.41 -11.10
N HIS A 267 6.46 -10.46 -11.57
CA HIS A 267 5.99 -11.44 -12.55
C HIS A 267 4.96 -10.82 -13.49
N VAL A 268 5.13 -11.05 -14.79
CA VAL A 268 4.22 -10.61 -15.85
C VAL A 268 3.21 -11.72 -16.13
N ALA A 269 2.11 -11.71 -15.37
CA ALA A 269 1.12 -12.78 -15.45
C ALA A 269 0.28 -12.67 -16.72
N THR A 270 0.10 -13.80 -17.40
CA THR A 270 -0.78 -13.88 -18.57
C THR A 270 -2.25 -13.89 -18.14
N LEU A 271 -3.15 -13.51 -19.06
CA LEU A 271 -4.59 -13.57 -18.79
C LEU A 271 -5.06 -14.99 -18.47
N ASP A 272 -4.44 -16.01 -19.05
CA ASP A 272 -4.82 -17.40 -18.81
C ASP A 272 -4.38 -17.88 -17.42
N GLU A 273 -3.18 -17.50 -16.98
CA GLU A 273 -2.72 -17.71 -15.59
C GLU A 273 -3.66 -17.03 -14.57
N ILE A 274 -4.15 -15.83 -14.87
CA ILE A 274 -5.10 -15.11 -14.01
C ILE A 274 -6.46 -15.83 -13.96
N LYS A 275 -6.91 -16.42 -15.08
CA LYS A 275 -8.15 -17.23 -15.10
C LYS A 275 -7.99 -18.54 -14.33
N GLU A 276 -6.83 -19.20 -14.43
CA GLU A 276 -6.50 -20.39 -13.64
C GLU A 276 -6.51 -20.08 -12.14
N ASN A 277 -6.08 -18.88 -11.76
CA ASN A 277 -6.19 -18.35 -10.41
C ASN A 277 -7.60 -17.79 -10.07
N GLU A 278 -8.64 -18.11 -10.85
CA GLU A 278 -10.02 -17.70 -10.62
C GLU A 278 -10.20 -16.17 -10.48
N TYR A 279 -9.45 -15.39 -11.27
CA TYR A 279 -9.43 -13.92 -11.19
C TYR A 279 -8.98 -13.38 -9.83
N ASN A 280 -8.28 -14.17 -9.03
CA ASN A 280 -7.66 -13.75 -7.78
C ASN A 280 -6.32 -13.06 -8.09
N LEU A 281 -6.20 -11.78 -7.72
CA LEU A 281 -5.00 -10.98 -7.97
C LEU A 281 -4.08 -10.91 -6.73
N ASN A 282 -4.23 -11.82 -5.76
CA ASN A 282 -3.37 -11.83 -4.57
C ASN A 282 -1.91 -12.06 -4.98
N ILE A 283 -1.02 -11.14 -4.61
CA ILE A 283 0.36 -11.08 -5.12
C ILE A 283 1.15 -12.40 -4.91
N PRO A 284 1.06 -13.09 -3.75
CA PRO A 284 1.77 -14.36 -3.54
C PRO A 284 1.36 -15.51 -4.46
N ARG A 285 0.31 -15.35 -5.30
CA ARG A 285 -0.05 -16.34 -6.34
C ARG A 285 0.79 -16.21 -7.60
N TYR A 286 1.48 -15.08 -7.76
CA TYR A 286 2.22 -14.71 -8.97
C TYR A 286 3.70 -14.46 -8.68
N VAL A 287 4.00 -13.91 -7.50
CA VAL A 287 5.37 -13.68 -7.05
C VAL A 287 5.62 -14.54 -5.82
N ASP A 288 6.37 -15.62 -6.00
CA ASP A 288 6.80 -16.46 -4.90
C ASP A 288 7.99 -15.82 -4.19
N THR A 289 7.74 -15.26 -3.00
CA THR A 289 8.77 -14.66 -2.16
C THR A 289 9.29 -15.62 -1.10
N PHE A 290 8.88 -16.90 -1.13
CA PHE A 290 9.34 -17.88 -0.17
C PHE A 290 10.85 -18.08 -0.28
N GLU A 291 11.51 -18.02 0.86
CA GLU A 291 12.89 -18.46 1.03
C GLU A 291 12.82 -19.81 1.75
N GLU A 292 13.26 -20.87 1.07
CA GLU A 292 13.40 -22.17 1.70
C GLU A 292 14.49 -22.03 2.78
N GLU A 293 14.09 -22.08 4.06
CA GLU A 293 15.04 -22.00 5.17
C GLU A 293 16.10 -23.09 5.00
N GLU A 294 17.37 -22.76 5.20
CA GLU A 294 18.42 -23.77 5.11
C GLU A 294 18.08 -24.93 6.05
N PRO A 295 18.13 -26.17 5.57
CA PRO A 295 17.78 -27.33 6.39
C PRO A 295 18.70 -27.36 7.59
N VAL A 296 18.11 -27.23 8.79
CA VAL A 296 18.85 -27.29 10.04
C VAL A 296 19.57 -28.64 10.11
N ASP A 297 20.89 -28.63 10.26
CA ASP A 297 21.66 -29.84 10.51
C ASP A 297 21.30 -30.37 11.90
N MET A 298 20.33 -31.28 11.93
CA MET A 298 19.84 -31.89 13.17
C MET A 298 20.96 -32.56 13.98
N VAL A 299 22.04 -33.02 13.35
CA VAL A 299 23.17 -33.63 14.03
C VAL A 299 24.04 -32.56 14.69
N ALA A 300 24.28 -31.43 14.01
CA ALA A 300 24.99 -30.30 14.59
C ALA A 300 24.20 -29.71 15.78
N THR A 301 22.89 -29.47 15.60
CA THR A 301 22.02 -28.95 16.68
C THR A 301 21.95 -29.90 17.87
N ALA A 302 21.89 -31.22 17.65
CA ALA A 302 21.92 -32.20 18.74
C ALA A 302 23.27 -32.19 19.49
N LYS A 303 24.39 -32.00 18.79
CA LYS A 303 25.71 -31.85 19.40
C LYS A 303 25.81 -30.58 20.23
N GLU A 304 25.29 -29.47 19.71
CA GLU A 304 25.22 -28.20 20.44
C GLU A 304 24.37 -28.33 21.71
N LEU A 305 23.21 -28.98 21.64
CA LEU A 305 22.38 -29.28 22.82
C LEU A 305 23.17 -30.05 23.89
N VAL A 306 23.83 -31.15 23.52
CA VAL A 306 24.63 -31.94 24.46
C VAL A 306 25.80 -31.13 25.03
N GLN A 307 26.42 -30.27 24.23
CA GLN A 307 27.50 -29.40 24.66
C GLN A 307 27.00 -28.34 25.65
N VAL A 308 25.85 -27.71 25.36
CA VAL A 308 25.19 -26.73 26.24
C VAL A 308 24.77 -27.38 27.55
N ASP A 309 24.21 -28.59 27.54
CA ASP A 309 23.87 -29.33 28.76
C ASP A 309 25.10 -29.62 29.62
N LYS A 310 26.23 -29.94 28.99
CA LYS A 310 27.51 -30.14 29.67
C LYS A 310 28.04 -28.85 30.27
N GLU A 311 27.92 -27.73 29.57
CA GLU A 311 28.31 -26.41 30.06
C GLU A 311 27.42 -25.95 31.21
N ILE A 312 26.10 -26.17 31.13
CA ILE A 312 25.15 -25.91 32.23
C ILE A 312 25.56 -26.74 33.45
N ALA A 313 25.85 -28.02 33.30
CA ALA A 313 26.27 -28.88 34.39
C ALA A 313 27.58 -28.40 35.05
N ASP A 314 28.57 -27.98 34.24
CA ASP A 314 29.84 -27.46 34.74
C ASP A 314 29.66 -26.13 35.48
N LEU A 315 28.92 -25.17 34.88
CA LEU A 315 28.61 -23.88 35.48
C LEU A 315 27.82 -24.02 36.79
N ASN A 316 26.86 -24.94 36.84
CA ASN A 316 26.12 -25.24 38.07
C ASN A 316 27.03 -25.84 39.15
N GLY A 317 27.98 -26.70 38.76
CA GLY A 317 29.00 -27.23 39.66
C GLY A 317 29.90 -26.12 40.23
N GLN A 318 30.36 -25.20 39.39
CA GLN A 318 31.15 -24.04 39.81
C GLN A 318 30.35 -23.11 40.73
N LEU A 319 29.07 -22.85 40.40
CA LEU A 319 28.17 -22.04 41.23
C LEU A 319 27.98 -22.67 42.61
N LEU A 320 27.73 -23.98 42.69
CA LEU A 320 27.62 -24.70 43.97
C LEU A 320 28.91 -24.60 44.79
N GLU A 321 30.08 -24.67 44.16
CA GLU A 321 31.35 -24.53 44.86
C GLU A 321 31.57 -23.12 45.41
N GLN A 322 31.19 -22.09 44.65
CA GLN A 322 31.21 -20.70 45.13
C GLN A 322 30.21 -20.50 46.28
N MET A 323 29.02 -21.09 46.21
CA MET A 323 28.01 -21.00 47.27
C MET A 323 28.49 -21.63 48.58
N LYS A 324 29.27 -22.72 48.54
CA LYS A 324 29.88 -23.32 49.75
C LYS A 324 30.88 -22.42 50.45
N GLN A 325 31.42 -21.41 49.76
CA GLN A 325 32.35 -20.44 50.35
C GLN A 325 31.64 -19.31 51.10
N LEU A 326 30.31 -19.20 50.95
CA LEU A 326 29.51 -18.23 51.67
C LEU A 326 29.27 -18.72 53.10
N VAL A 327 29.28 -17.78 54.05
CA VAL A 327 28.97 -18.04 55.45
C VAL A 327 27.96 -16.99 55.91
N GLY A 328 26.86 -17.43 56.52
CA GLY A 328 25.85 -16.56 57.09
C GLY A 328 26.43 -15.73 58.24
N THR A 329 26.17 -14.42 58.22
CA THR A 329 26.61 -13.51 59.29
C THR A 329 25.74 -13.61 60.56
N THR A 330 24.61 -14.31 60.47
CA THR A 330 23.66 -14.60 61.55
C THR A 330 23.15 -16.04 61.39
N ASP A 331 22.65 -16.65 62.47
CA ASP A 331 22.15 -18.04 62.44
C ASP A 331 20.96 -18.21 61.47
N GLU A 332 20.09 -17.21 61.37
CA GLU A 332 18.99 -17.16 60.40
C GLU A 332 19.50 -17.16 58.95
N ALA A 333 20.52 -16.34 58.65
CA ALA A 333 21.10 -16.26 57.32
C ALA A 333 21.86 -17.54 56.93
N GLN A 334 22.48 -18.23 57.92
CA GLN A 334 23.13 -19.52 57.68
C GLN A 334 22.09 -20.60 57.35
N HIS A 335 20.98 -20.63 58.08
CA HIS A 335 19.90 -21.58 57.82
C HIS A 335 19.22 -21.36 56.46
N GLU A 336 19.02 -20.11 56.03
CA GLU A 336 18.51 -19.80 54.69
C GLU A 336 19.48 -20.21 53.57
N LEU A 337 20.78 -19.96 53.77
CA LEU A 337 21.83 -20.37 52.83
C LEU A 337 21.87 -21.89 52.66
N ASP A 338 21.77 -22.65 53.75
CA ASP A 338 21.77 -24.11 53.74
C ASP A 338 20.52 -24.66 53.04
N ALA A 339 19.35 -24.08 53.30
CA ALA A 339 18.10 -24.45 52.62
C ALA A 339 18.14 -24.15 51.12
N MET A 340 18.70 -23.00 50.72
CA MET A 340 18.88 -22.64 49.31
C MET A 340 19.84 -23.63 48.62
N MET A 341 20.94 -24.03 49.27
CA MET A 341 21.86 -25.03 48.72
C MET A 341 21.22 -26.41 48.53
N GLU A 342 20.29 -26.83 49.39
CA GLU A 342 19.53 -28.08 49.17
C GLU A 342 18.60 -28.00 47.95
N VAL A 343 17.95 -26.87 47.72
CA VAL A 343 17.10 -26.67 46.53
C VAL A 343 17.92 -26.75 45.26
N PHE A 344 19.10 -26.11 45.23
CA PHE A 344 20.01 -26.18 44.09
C PHE A 344 20.60 -27.57 43.87
N LYS A 345 20.78 -28.40 44.91
CA LYS A 345 21.23 -29.79 44.74
C LYS A 345 20.18 -30.73 44.16
N ASN A 346 18.89 -30.43 44.38
CA ASN A 346 17.78 -31.30 44.01
C ASN A 346 17.03 -30.85 42.74
N GLY A 347 17.33 -29.64 42.23
CA GLY A 347 16.68 -29.04 41.07
C GLY A 347 17.34 -29.29 39.71
N PHE A 348 18.45 -30.03 39.68
CA PHE A 348 19.19 -30.39 38.45
C PHE A 348 19.32 -31.90 38.30
#